data_AF-A0A257V7H7-F1
#
_entry.id   AF-A0A257V7H7-F1
#
_cell.length_a   1.000
_cell.length_b   1.000
_cell.length_c   1.000
_cell.angle_alpha   90.00
_cell.angle_beta   90.00
_cell.angle_gamma   90.00
#
_symmetry.space_group_name_H-M   'P 1'
#
loop_
_entity.id
_entity.type
_entity.pdbx_description
1 polymer ?
#
loop_
_entity_poly.entity_id
_entity_poly.type
_entity_poly.pdbx_seq_one_letter_code
_entity_poly.pdbx_strand_id
1 'polypeptide(L)'
;MAPEPARVAALQMEASLASKPDVYLLLDPERRVLEIKARGTILDSVPLAGIEVISQQPILGRRLPSHPPIPAIWTVEDSSFDASRTVEAPTDLKPAPKKDQDYDEDTAPDTGPTATPTPTPEAPTSYRSRLDNGWDLWVTDQLPPQTRWQTLLAAVRDGWRRLRGRGQNHIPAITLAMTDADAQRIHHLLRTGMPILVADEM
;
A
#
# COMPACT_ATOMS: atom_id res chain seq x y z
N MET A 1 -29.17 23.88 -0.28
CA MET A 1 -27.70 23.94 -0.42
C MET A 1 -27.33 22.86 -1.43
N ALA A 2 -26.83 23.24 -2.61
CA ALA A 2 -26.49 22.26 -3.64
C ALA A 2 -25.24 21.48 -3.22
N PRO A 3 -25.14 20.18 -3.52
CA PRO A 3 -23.94 19.41 -3.22
C PRO A 3 -22.76 19.96 -4.04
N GLU A 4 -21.59 20.03 -3.44
CA GLU A 4 -20.38 20.47 -4.13
C GLU A 4 -20.03 19.53 -5.29
N PRO A 5 -19.55 20.07 -6.43
CA PRO A 5 -19.30 19.28 -7.63
C PRO A 5 -18.25 18.18 -7.42
N ALA A 6 -17.23 18.43 -6.58
CA ALA A 6 -16.20 17.44 -6.23
C ALA A 6 -16.82 16.22 -5.53
N ARG A 7 -17.69 16.46 -4.55
CA ARG A 7 -18.40 15.39 -3.84
C ARG A 7 -19.30 14.56 -4.74
N VAL A 8 -19.97 15.19 -5.71
CA VAL A 8 -20.78 14.47 -6.70
C VAL A 8 -19.90 13.59 -7.60
N ALA A 9 -18.75 14.11 -8.04
CA ALA A 9 -17.80 13.35 -8.84
C ALA A 9 -17.21 12.16 -8.06
N ALA A 10 -16.86 12.34 -6.78
CA ALA A 10 -16.37 11.28 -5.91
C ALA A 10 -17.40 10.15 -5.75
N LEU A 11 -18.67 10.49 -5.54
CA LEU A 11 -19.77 9.51 -5.46
C LEU A 11 -19.99 8.75 -6.77
N GLN A 12 -19.84 9.41 -7.92
CA GLN A 12 -19.91 8.75 -9.23
C GLN A 12 -18.74 7.77 -9.43
N MET A 13 -17.53 8.18 -9.03
CA MET A 13 -16.35 7.33 -9.05
C MET A 13 -16.51 6.13 -8.10
N GLU A 14 -17.01 6.34 -6.88
CA GLU A 14 -17.31 5.27 -5.93
C GLU A 14 -18.35 4.31 -6.48
N ALA A 15 -19.44 4.81 -7.08
CA ALA A 15 -20.46 3.97 -7.71
C ALA A 15 -19.88 3.08 -8.82
N SER A 16 -18.93 3.61 -9.60
CA SER A 16 -18.23 2.83 -10.62
C SER A 16 -17.40 1.68 -10.03
N LEU A 17 -16.73 1.91 -8.90
CA LEU A 17 -15.95 0.87 -8.19
C LEU A 17 -16.86 -0.14 -7.49
N ALA A 18 -17.92 0.35 -6.84
CA ALA A 18 -18.91 -0.48 -6.16
C ALA A 18 -19.70 -1.39 -7.12
N SER A 19 -19.77 -1.06 -8.41
CA SER A 19 -20.37 -1.95 -9.41
C SER A 19 -19.57 -3.24 -9.64
N LYS A 20 -18.29 -3.27 -9.27
CA LYS A 20 -17.39 -4.41 -9.42
C LYS A 20 -17.32 -5.22 -8.12
N PRO A 21 -17.06 -6.54 -8.20
CA PRO A 21 -16.92 -7.39 -7.02
C PRO A 21 -15.57 -7.21 -6.28
N ASP A 22 -14.72 -6.29 -6.74
CA ASP A 22 -13.35 -6.14 -6.25
C ASP A 22 -13.29 -5.31 -4.96
N VAL A 23 -12.24 -5.56 -4.17
CA VAL A 23 -11.89 -4.75 -2.99
C VAL A 23 -11.19 -3.49 -3.45
N TYR A 24 -11.58 -2.35 -2.89
CA TYR A 24 -10.96 -1.05 -3.13
C TYR A 24 -10.75 -0.29 -1.83
N LEU A 25 -9.81 0.66 -1.86
CA LEU A 25 -9.54 1.54 -0.73
C LEU A 25 -10.18 2.90 -1.01
N LEU A 26 -10.81 3.49 0.00
CA LEU A 26 -11.33 4.86 -0.04
C LEU A 26 -10.59 5.70 1.00
N LEU A 27 -9.82 6.66 0.54
CA LEU A 27 -9.14 7.65 1.37
C LEU A 27 -10.05 8.86 1.54
N ASP A 28 -10.46 9.09 2.78
CA ASP A 28 -11.20 10.27 3.20
C ASP A 28 -10.26 11.18 4.01
N PRO A 29 -9.73 12.26 3.41
CA PRO A 29 -8.78 13.11 4.09
C PRO A 29 -9.42 14.00 5.15
N GLU A 30 -10.67 14.42 4.98
CA GLU A 30 -11.39 15.21 5.98
C GLU A 30 -11.58 14.43 7.29
N ARG A 31 -11.99 13.17 7.16
CA ARG A 31 -12.20 12.28 8.31
C ARG A 31 -10.91 11.63 8.80
N ARG A 32 -9.83 11.70 8.01
CA ARG A 32 -8.55 11.01 8.23
C ARG A 32 -8.74 9.51 8.40
N VAL A 33 -9.48 8.91 7.47
CA VAL A 33 -9.80 7.48 7.49
C VAL A 33 -9.48 6.86 6.15
N LEU A 34 -8.89 5.67 6.19
CA LEU A 34 -8.81 4.77 5.06
C LEU A 34 -9.86 3.67 5.22
N GLU A 35 -10.92 3.73 4.42
CA GLU A 35 -11.97 2.72 4.40
C GLU A 35 -11.62 1.62 3.40
N ILE A 36 -11.71 0.36 3.82
CA ILE A 36 -11.60 -0.80 2.93
C ILE A 36 -13.02 -1.18 2.53
N LYS A 37 -13.32 -1.12 1.23
CA LYS A 37 -14.67 -1.32 0.70
C LYS A 37 -14.71 -2.43 -0.34
N ALA A 38 -15.86 -3.10 -0.42
CA ALA A 38 -16.20 -3.99 -1.53
C ALA A 38 -17.69 -3.84 -1.84
N ARG A 39 -18.02 -3.68 -3.13
CA ARG A 39 -19.41 -3.47 -3.59
C ARG A 39 -20.16 -2.34 -2.85
N GLY A 40 -19.43 -1.29 -2.44
CA GLY A 40 -19.99 -0.15 -1.69
C GLY A 40 -20.19 -0.41 -0.19
N THR A 41 -19.91 -1.62 0.31
CA THR A 41 -19.95 -1.94 1.74
C THR A 41 -18.59 -1.70 2.37
N ILE A 42 -18.55 -1.05 3.53
CA ILE A 42 -17.33 -0.91 4.35
C ILE A 42 -17.05 -2.27 5.01
N LEU A 43 -15.89 -2.84 4.69
CA LEU A 43 -15.40 -4.07 5.32
C LEU A 43 -14.59 -3.75 6.59
N ASP A 44 -13.77 -2.70 6.52
CA ASP A 44 -12.93 -2.25 7.62
C ASP A 44 -12.61 -0.76 7.47
N SER A 45 -12.19 -0.12 8.56
CA SER A 45 -11.90 1.31 8.64
C SER A 45 -10.65 1.52 9.48
N VAL A 46 -9.63 2.10 8.85
CA VAL A 46 -8.33 2.37 9.47
C VAL A 46 -8.21 3.87 9.74
N PRO A 47 -8.09 4.28 11.02
CA PRO A 47 -7.82 5.67 11.35
C PRO A 47 -6.40 6.05 10.95
N LEU A 48 -6.23 7.24 10.39
CA LEU A 48 -4.94 7.77 9.98
C LEU A 48 -4.48 8.81 10.99
N ALA A 49 -3.22 8.68 11.45
CA ALA A 49 -2.56 9.69 12.26
C ALA A 49 -2.35 10.99 11.47
N GLY A 50 -2.14 10.87 10.15
CA GLY A 50 -2.11 12.01 9.23
C GLY A 50 -1.89 11.61 7.78
N ILE A 51 -2.11 12.56 6.88
CA ILE A 51 -2.01 12.40 5.43
C ILE A 51 -1.22 13.58 4.90
N GLU A 52 -0.17 13.32 4.12
CA GLU A 52 0.69 14.38 3.59
C GLU A 52 1.08 14.15 2.14
N VAL A 53 0.95 15.18 1.31
CA VAL A 53 1.42 15.17 -0.08
C VAL A 53 2.81 15.80 -0.15
N ILE A 54 3.81 15.00 -0.50
CA ILE A 54 5.19 15.45 -0.71
C ILE A 54 5.46 15.51 -2.21
N SER A 55 5.54 16.72 -2.76
CA SER A 55 6.11 16.96 -4.09
C SER A 55 7.42 17.73 -3.94
N GLN A 56 8.58 17.06 -4.01
CA GLN A 56 9.86 17.78 -4.03
C GLN A 56 10.14 18.31 -5.44
N GLN A 57 9.91 19.60 -5.65
CA GLN A 57 10.18 20.22 -6.94
C GLN A 57 11.70 20.43 -7.13
N PRO A 58 12.29 19.96 -8.24
CA PRO A 58 13.64 20.38 -8.61
C PRO A 58 13.64 21.89 -8.91
N ILE A 59 14.57 22.63 -8.30
CA ILE A 59 14.72 24.09 -8.48
C ILE A 59 14.90 24.47 -9.96
N LEU A 60 15.39 23.53 -10.79
CA LEU A 60 15.72 23.72 -12.20
C LEU A 60 14.94 22.79 -13.16
N GLY A 61 13.84 22.15 -12.71
CA GLY A 61 13.07 21.22 -13.55
C GLY A 61 11.64 21.68 -13.84
N ARG A 62 10.98 21.03 -14.81
CA ARG A 62 9.55 21.20 -15.10
C ARG A 62 8.76 21.06 -13.79
N ARG A 63 7.88 22.03 -13.51
CA ARG A 63 6.95 21.97 -12.37
C ARG A 63 6.10 20.71 -12.51
N LEU A 64 6.31 19.72 -11.63
CA LEU A 64 5.31 18.68 -11.41
C LEU A 64 4.11 19.31 -10.69
N PRO A 65 2.87 18.85 -10.98
CA PRO A 65 1.69 19.30 -10.25
C PRO A 65 1.90 19.09 -8.75
N SER A 66 1.65 20.15 -7.96
CA SER A 66 1.89 20.15 -6.51
C SER A 66 0.89 19.30 -5.74
N HIS A 67 -0.28 19.07 -6.33
CA HIS A 67 -1.33 18.19 -5.81
C HIS A 67 -1.86 17.33 -6.96
N PRO A 68 -2.20 16.06 -6.72
CA PRO A 68 -2.86 15.25 -7.73
C PRO A 68 -4.27 15.81 -7.97
N PRO A 69 -4.88 15.59 -9.15
CA PRO A 69 -6.29 15.95 -9.35
C PRO A 69 -7.15 15.12 -8.38
N ILE A 70 -8.05 15.77 -7.67
CA ILE A 70 -8.97 15.17 -6.70
C ILE A 70 -10.40 15.63 -7.04
N PRO A 71 -11.43 14.79 -6.94
CA PRO A 71 -11.38 13.35 -6.63
C PRO A 71 -10.74 12.55 -7.77
N ALA A 72 -10.07 11.44 -7.41
CA ALA A 72 -9.46 10.56 -8.39
C ALA A 72 -9.40 9.11 -7.93
N ILE A 73 -9.39 8.20 -8.91
CA ILE A 73 -9.09 6.78 -8.73
C ILE A 73 -7.65 6.57 -9.19
N TRP A 74 -6.82 6.04 -8.30
CA TRP A 74 -5.46 5.61 -8.62
C TRP A 74 -5.35 4.10 -8.48
N THR A 75 -4.54 3.49 -9.33
CA THR A 75 -4.31 2.04 -9.31
C THR A 75 -2.90 1.76 -8.83
N VAL A 76 -2.74 0.78 -7.95
CA VAL A 76 -1.41 0.30 -7.55
C VAL A 76 -0.76 -0.40 -8.74
N GLU A 77 0.29 0.20 -9.32
CA GLU A 77 1.01 -0.29 -10.50
C GLU A 77 2.05 -1.35 -10.11
N ASP A 78 2.81 -1.07 -9.04
CA ASP A 78 3.81 -1.98 -8.52
C ASP A 78 3.68 -2.01 -7.01
N SER A 79 3.15 -3.12 -6.52
CA SER A 79 3.43 -3.53 -5.16
C SER A 79 4.73 -4.30 -5.22
N SER A 80 5.84 -3.69 -4.80
CA SER A 80 7.16 -4.33 -4.69
C SER A 80 7.20 -5.58 -3.78
N PHE A 81 6.03 -5.99 -3.31
CA PHE A 81 5.72 -7.02 -2.34
C PHE A 81 5.03 -8.24 -2.97
N ASP A 82 4.50 -8.16 -4.19
CA ASP A 82 3.93 -9.34 -4.87
C ASP A 82 5.00 -10.42 -5.10
N ALA A 83 6.28 -10.03 -5.25
CA ALA A 83 7.42 -10.96 -5.33
C ALA A 83 7.65 -11.78 -4.05
N SER A 84 7.19 -11.32 -2.87
CA SER A 84 7.33 -12.04 -1.60
C SER A 84 6.26 -13.12 -1.39
N ARG A 85 5.27 -13.20 -2.29
CA ARG A 85 4.11 -14.11 -2.19
C ARG A 85 4.17 -15.26 -3.20
N THR A 86 5.35 -15.61 -3.68
CA THR A 86 5.55 -16.78 -4.55
C THR A 86 5.01 -18.02 -3.85
N VAL A 87 3.86 -18.50 -4.30
CA VAL A 87 3.30 -19.77 -3.85
C VAL A 87 4.15 -20.85 -4.51
N GLU A 88 5.14 -21.35 -3.78
CA GLU A 88 5.81 -22.61 -4.14
C GLU A 88 4.81 -23.74 -3.88
N ALA A 89 3.95 -24.00 -4.86
CA ALA A 89 3.13 -25.20 -4.85
C ALA A 89 4.09 -26.42 -4.85
N PRO A 90 3.93 -27.38 -3.93
CA PRO A 90 4.73 -28.60 -3.96
C PRO A 90 4.58 -29.27 -5.33
N THR A 91 5.70 -29.59 -5.97
CA THR A 91 5.74 -30.18 -7.32
C THR A 91 5.00 -31.53 -7.38
N ASP A 92 4.90 -32.22 -6.24
CA ASP A 92 4.18 -33.50 -6.10
C ASP A 92 3.08 -33.40 -5.04
N LEU A 93 1.84 -33.36 -5.49
CA LEU A 93 0.66 -33.57 -4.65
C LEU A 93 0.56 -35.07 -4.31
N LYS A 94 0.89 -35.47 -3.08
CA LYS A 94 0.57 -36.82 -2.60
C LYS A 94 -0.96 -36.96 -2.55
N PRO A 95 -1.58 -37.92 -3.28
CA PRO A 95 -3.01 -38.11 -3.22
C PRO A 95 -3.44 -38.46 -1.80
N ALA A 96 -4.51 -37.82 -1.33
CA ALA A 96 -5.09 -38.15 -0.03
C ALA A 96 -5.45 -39.65 -0.01
N PRO A 97 -5.10 -40.39 1.05
CA PRO A 97 -5.43 -41.81 1.15
C PRO A 97 -6.95 -41.97 1.08
N LYS A 98 -7.41 -42.88 0.23
CA LYS A 98 -8.82 -43.27 0.17
C LYS A 98 -9.21 -43.88 1.52
N LYS A 99 -10.41 -43.52 2.00
CA LYS A 99 -10.91 -43.70 3.36
C LYS A 99 -11.19 -45.16 3.78
N ASP A 100 -10.61 -46.16 3.10
CA ASP A 100 -10.87 -47.58 3.31
C ASP A 100 -9.57 -48.43 3.20
N GLN A 101 -8.49 -48.02 3.88
CA GLN A 101 -7.37 -48.93 4.13
C GLN A 101 -7.10 -49.00 5.63
N ASP A 102 -7.47 -50.16 6.18
CA ASP A 102 -7.20 -50.61 7.52
C ASP A 102 -5.72 -50.40 7.90
N TYR A 103 -5.53 -49.99 9.14
CA TYR A 103 -4.22 -49.91 9.77
C TYR A 103 -3.70 -51.33 10.01
N ASP A 104 -2.67 -51.74 9.29
CA ASP A 104 -1.80 -52.84 9.69
C ASP A 104 -0.31 -52.41 9.61
N GLU A 105 0.26 -52.35 10.81
CA GLU A 105 1.63 -52.63 11.26
C GLU A 105 2.88 -52.09 10.53
N ASP A 106 3.74 -51.49 11.38
CA ASP A 106 5.20 -51.40 11.33
C ASP A 106 5.87 -50.81 10.08
N THR A 107 6.07 -49.50 10.11
CA THR A 107 7.26 -48.90 9.51
C THR A 107 7.82 -47.85 10.46
N ALA A 108 9.07 -48.06 10.89
CA ALA A 108 9.82 -47.15 11.75
C ALA A 108 9.76 -45.70 11.21
N PRO A 109 9.71 -44.66 12.06
CA PRO A 109 9.78 -43.29 11.59
C PRO A 109 11.17 -43.04 11.01
N ASP A 110 11.24 -43.00 9.68
CA ASP A 110 12.40 -42.51 8.95
C ASP A 110 12.59 -41.04 9.35
N THR A 111 13.65 -40.76 10.12
CA THR A 111 14.03 -39.41 10.55
C THR A 111 14.63 -38.65 9.38
N GLY A 112 13.77 -38.26 8.44
CA GLY A 112 14.09 -37.24 7.45
C GLY A 112 14.40 -35.90 8.13
N PRO A 113 15.26 -35.05 7.55
CA PRO A 113 15.64 -33.79 8.16
C PRO A 113 14.40 -32.95 8.44
N THR A 114 14.20 -32.59 9.70
CA THR A 114 13.18 -31.64 10.15
C THR A 114 13.27 -30.39 9.28
N ALA A 115 12.20 -30.09 8.56
CA ALA A 115 12.08 -28.86 7.80
C ALA A 115 12.34 -27.69 8.76
N THR A 116 13.47 -27.00 8.58
CA THR A 116 13.73 -25.74 9.26
C THR A 116 12.56 -24.82 8.94
N PRO A 117 11.80 -24.31 9.93
CA PRO A 117 10.73 -23.38 9.64
C PRO A 117 11.35 -22.15 8.97
N THR A 118 11.06 -21.98 7.68
CA THR A 118 11.42 -20.77 6.95
C THR A 118 10.85 -19.59 7.73
N PRO A 119 11.65 -18.63 8.20
CA PRO A 119 11.14 -17.49 8.94
C PRO A 119 10.13 -16.78 8.03
N THR A 120 8.88 -16.72 8.47
CA THR A 120 7.85 -15.96 7.79
C THR A 120 8.30 -14.51 7.73
N PRO A 121 8.49 -13.91 6.54
CA PRO A 121 8.90 -12.52 6.47
C PRO A 121 7.83 -11.66 7.15
N GLU A 122 8.22 -10.99 8.23
CA GLU A 122 7.36 -10.08 8.97
C GLU A 122 6.98 -8.92 8.04
N ALA A 123 5.70 -8.55 8.03
CA ALA A 123 5.24 -7.47 7.18
C ALA A 123 5.91 -6.15 7.61
N PRO A 124 6.48 -5.39 6.66
CA PRO A 124 7.13 -4.13 6.97
C PRO A 124 6.12 -3.11 7.51
N THR A 125 6.52 -2.38 8.54
CA THR A 125 5.73 -1.28 9.14
C THR A 125 5.80 0.01 8.32
N SER A 126 6.81 0.14 7.45
CA SER A 126 6.94 1.25 6.50
C SER A 126 7.25 0.75 5.10
N TYR A 127 6.50 1.19 4.09
CA TYR A 127 6.67 0.73 2.73
C TYR A 127 6.18 1.73 1.69
N ARG A 128 6.66 1.59 0.46
CA ARG A 128 6.27 2.42 -0.69
C ARG A 128 5.67 1.55 -1.79
N SER A 129 4.59 2.03 -2.39
CA SER A 129 3.93 1.38 -3.52
C SER A 129 3.76 2.39 -4.64
N ARG A 130 4.02 1.98 -5.89
CA ARG A 130 3.91 2.89 -7.03
C ARG A 130 2.49 2.92 -7.55
N LEU A 131 1.99 4.11 -7.87
CA LEU A 131 0.67 4.34 -8.45
C LEU A 131 0.78 4.61 -9.95
N ASP A 132 -0.27 4.27 -10.69
CA ASP A 132 -0.42 4.46 -12.13
C ASP A 132 -0.28 5.93 -12.59
N ASN A 133 -0.57 6.88 -11.71
CA ASN A 133 -0.42 8.32 -11.96
C ASN A 133 1.04 8.82 -11.84
N GLY A 134 2.00 7.93 -11.55
CA GLY A 134 3.42 8.26 -11.38
C GLY A 134 3.78 8.80 -9.99
N TRP A 135 2.87 8.72 -9.02
CA TRP A 135 3.12 9.03 -7.62
C TRP A 135 3.41 7.76 -6.82
N ASP A 136 4.09 7.90 -5.69
CA ASP A 136 4.29 6.83 -4.73
C ASP A 136 3.30 6.97 -3.56
N LEU A 137 2.67 5.88 -3.15
CA LEU A 137 2.00 5.77 -1.86
C LEU A 137 3.02 5.34 -0.81
N TRP A 138 3.29 6.17 0.18
CA TRP A 138 4.20 5.87 1.28
C TRP A 138 3.41 5.64 2.57
N VAL A 139 3.40 4.41 3.08
CA VAL A 139 2.83 4.08 4.38
C VAL A 139 3.94 4.07 5.42
N THR A 140 3.73 4.75 6.54
CA THR A 140 4.73 4.92 7.60
C THR A 140 4.05 5.19 8.95
N ASP A 141 4.82 5.14 10.03
CA ASP A 141 4.39 5.48 11.40
C ASP A 141 4.42 6.99 11.67
N GLN A 142 5.35 7.71 11.04
CA GLN A 142 5.58 9.14 11.26
C GLN A 142 5.46 9.95 9.98
N LEU A 143 4.75 11.08 10.07
CA LEU A 143 4.75 12.05 9.00
C LEU A 143 6.15 12.65 8.77
N PRO A 144 6.49 13.03 7.53
CA PRO A 144 7.76 13.65 7.22
C PRO A 144 7.90 14.97 8.00
N PRO A 145 9.13 15.33 8.40
CA PRO A 145 9.37 16.56 9.16
C PRO A 145 8.94 17.81 8.37
N GLN A 146 7.95 18.53 8.89
CA GLN A 146 7.30 19.66 8.22
C GLN A 146 7.91 21.03 8.54
N THR A 147 8.79 21.13 9.53
CA THR A 147 9.29 22.44 9.95
C THR A 147 10.17 23.02 8.84
N ARG A 148 9.96 24.27 8.41
CA ARG A 148 10.77 24.93 7.35
C ARG A 148 12.29 24.77 7.54
N TRP A 149 12.74 24.75 8.79
CA TRP A 149 14.12 24.47 9.18
C TRP A 149 14.56 23.02 8.91
N GLN A 150 13.69 22.04 9.16
CA GLN A 150 13.93 20.64 8.86
C GLN A 150 13.88 20.38 7.36
N THR A 151 13.01 21.06 6.61
CA THR A 151 12.97 21.00 5.14
C THR A 151 14.26 21.55 4.54
N LEU A 152 14.78 22.66 5.08
CA LEU A 152 16.05 23.25 4.67
C LEU A 152 17.22 22.31 4.99
N LEU A 153 17.27 21.75 6.21
CA LEU A 153 18.32 20.79 6.60
C LEU A 153 18.26 19.50 5.77
N ALA A 154 17.06 19.01 5.47
CA ALA A 154 16.85 17.87 4.59
C ALA A 154 17.33 18.19 3.16
N ALA A 155 16.99 19.36 2.62
CA ALA A 155 17.43 19.81 1.31
C ALA A 155 18.96 20.00 1.23
N VAL A 156 19.60 20.56 2.26
CA VAL A 156 21.06 20.70 2.35
C VAL A 156 21.74 19.33 2.44
N ARG A 157 21.22 18.44 3.29
CA ARG A 157 21.73 17.07 3.43
C ARG A 157 21.60 16.29 2.12
N ASP A 158 20.48 16.44 1.42
CA ASP A 158 20.25 15.79 0.13
C ASP A 158 21.09 16.41 -0.99
N GLY A 159 21.30 17.73 -0.99
CA GLY A 159 22.26 18.38 -1.89
C GLY A 159 23.68 17.85 -1.70
N TRP A 160 24.09 17.65 -0.45
CA TRP A 160 25.37 17.02 -0.10
C TRP A 160 25.47 15.54 -0.47
N ARG A 161 24.36 14.79 -0.46
CA ARG A 161 24.32 13.40 -0.93
C ARG A 161 24.34 13.32 -2.45
N ARG A 162 23.69 14.24 -3.14
CA ARG A 162 23.71 14.37 -4.61
C ARG A 162 25.11 14.66 -5.13
N LEU A 163 25.84 15.58 -4.47
CA LEU A 163 27.26 15.83 -4.78
C LEU A 163 28.14 14.59 -4.56
N ARG A 164 27.74 13.68 -3.68
CA ARG A 164 28.41 12.38 -3.46
C ARG A 164 27.87 11.25 -4.35
N GLY A 165 27.05 11.56 -5.36
CA GLY A 165 26.48 10.58 -6.29
C GLY A 165 25.43 9.65 -5.66
N ARG A 166 24.93 9.95 -4.45
CA ARG A 166 23.93 9.16 -3.71
C ARG A 166 22.57 9.85 -3.65
N GLY A 167 22.25 10.66 -4.66
CA GLY A 167 20.94 11.30 -4.74
C GLY A 167 19.88 10.29 -5.17
N GLN A 168 18.89 10.04 -4.31
CA GLN A 168 17.67 9.36 -4.75
C GLN A 168 16.84 10.32 -5.62
N ASN A 169 16.25 9.78 -6.69
CA ASN A 169 15.21 10.50 -7.44
C ASN A 169 13.99 10.62 -6.53
N HIS A 170 13.58 11.85 -6.26
CA HIS A 170 12.43 12.13 -5.39
C HIS A 170 11.17 12.11 -6.23
N ILE A 171 10.53 10.93 -6.28
CA ILE A 171 9.21 10.74 -6.88
C ILE A 171 8.17 11.41 -5.94
N PRO A 172 7.18 12.15 -6.47
CA PRO A 172 6.12 12.73 -5.63
C PRO A 172 5.38 11.61 -4.90
N ALA A 173 5.12 11.79 -3.60
CA ALA A 173 4.57 10.75 -2.76
C ALA A 173 3.44 11.24 -1.85
N ILE A 174 2.44 10.39 -1.65
CA ILE A 174 1.37 10.57 -0.68
C ILE A 174 1.72 9.73 0.54
N THR A 175 1.93 10.38 1.66
CA THR A 175 2.34 9.74 2.90
C THR A 175 1.14 9.53 3.81
N LEU A 176 0.87 8.28 4.16
CA LEU A 176 -0.14 7.89 5.13
C LEU A 176 0.57 7.51 6.42
N ALA A 177 0.35 8.30 7.47
CA ALA A 177 0.80 7.95 8.81
C ALA A 177 -0.28 7.13 9.52
N MET A 178 0.05 5.92 9.97
CA MET A 178 -0.85 5.03 10.71
C MET A 178 -0.08 4.17 11.72
N THR A 179 -0.77 3.39 12.55
CA THR A 179 -0.08 2.51 13.51
C THR A 179 0.61 1.35 12.79
N ASP A 180 1.64 0.76 13.41
CA ASP A 180 2.35 -0.39 12.83
C ASP A 180 1.42 -1.56 12.51
N ALA A 181 0.47 -1.86 13.40
CA ALA A 181 -0.52 -2.90 13.19
C ALA A 181 -1.41 -2.59 11.97
N ASP A 182 -1.82 -1.33 11.80
CA ASP A 182 -2.61 -0.89 10.65
C ASP A 182 -1.80 -0.97 9.35
N ALA A 183 -0.54 -0.52 9.39
CA ALA A 183 0.36 -0.56 8.25
C ALA A 183 0.54 -2.00 7.76
N GLN A 184 0.75 -2.95 8.68
CA GLN A 184 0.86 -4.38 8.37
C GLN A 184 -0.45 -4.94 7.79
N ARG A 185 -1.62 -4.57 8.34
CA ARG A 185 -2.92 -4.99 7.81
C ARG A 185 -3.14 -4.50 6.38
N ILE A 186 -2.88 -3.21 6.13
CA ILE A 186 -2.98 -2.62 4.79
C ILE A 186 -1.94 -3.23 3.84
N HIS A 187 -0.75 -3.55 4.32
CA HIS A 187 0.28 -4.22 3.53
C HIS A 187 -0.20 -5.59 3.00
N HIS A 188 -0.95 -6.34 3.80
CA HIS A 188 -1.52 -7.60 3.36
C HIS A 188 -2.62 -7.42 2.29
N LEU A 189 -3.38 -6.33 2.36
CA LEU A 189 -4.46 -6.03 1.44
C LEU A 189 -3.98 -5.44 0.12
N LEU A 190 -2.97 -4.56 0.15
CA LEU A 190 -2.42 -3.93 -1.04
C LEU A 190 -1.91 -4.99 -2.02
N ARG A 191 -2.43 -4.92 -3.24
CA ARG A 191 -2.08 -5.78 -4.37
C ARG A 191 -1.93 -4.93 -5.61
N THR A 192 -1.10 -5.40 -6.53
CA THR A 192 -1.04 -4.82 -7.87
C THR A 192 -2.43 -4.84 -8.51
N GLY A 193 -2.84 -3.73 -9.12
CA GLY A 193 -4.17 -3.55 -9.70
C GLY A 193 -5.25 -3.09 -8.71
N MET A 194 -4.96 -2.95 -7.42
CA MET A 194 -5.95 -2.47 -6.44
C MET A 194 -6.26 -0.97 -6.67
N PRO A 195 -7.54 -0.60 -6.79
CA PRO A 195 -7.93 0.79 -6.92
C PRO A 195 -8.04 1.48 -5.55
N ILE A 196 -7.56 2.72 -5.51
CA ILE A 196 -7.60 3.64 -4.37
C ILE A 196 -8.36 4.88 -4.83
N LEU A 197 -9.52 5.12 -4.24
CA LEU A 197 -10.33 6.31 -4.45
C LEU A 197 -9.94 7.37 -3.41
N VAL A 198 -9.58 8.56 -3.86
CA VAL A 198 -9.45 9.74 -3.00
C VAL A 198 -10.69 10.60 -3.17
N ALA A 199 -11.48 10.67 -2.09
CA ALA A 199 -12.84 11.19 -2.13
C ALA A 199 -12.92 12.72 -2.11
N ASP A 200 -11.98 13.39 -1.45
CA ASP A 200 -12.02 14.84 -1.26
C ASP A 200 -10.64 15.48 -1.25
N GLU A 201 -10.60 16.80 -1.45
CA GLU A 201 -9.37 17.59 -1.36
C GLU A 201 -8.78 17.51 0.05
N MET A 202 -7.45 17.39 0.15
CA MET A 202 -6.72 17.27 1.42
C MET A 202 -6.37 18.63 2.03
#